data_AF-K1STI2-F1
#
_entry.id   AF-K1STI2-F1
#
_cell.length_a   1.000
_cell.length_b   1.000
_cell.length_c   1.000
_cell.angle_alpha   90.00
_cell.angle_beta   90.00
_cell.angle_gamma   90.00
#
_symmetry.space_group_name_H-M   'P 1'
#
loop_
_entity.id
_entity.type
_entity.pdbx_description
1 polymer ?
#
loop_
_entity_poly.entity_id
_entity_poly.type
_entity_poly.pdbx_seq_one_letter_code
_entity_poly.pdbx_strand_id
1 'polypeptide(L)' 'DGVFGEGTQASVRAFQKIFDLPQTGEVDFSTWYKISQIYVGITRIAEGIPRG' A
#
# COMPACT_ATOMS: atom_id res chain seq x y z
N ASP A 1 -17.92 -7.59 -2.40
CA ASP A 1 -18.48 -7.40 -1.05
C ASP A 1 -17.78 -6.27 -0.29
N GLY A 2 -16.52 -5.91 -0.60
CA GLY A 2 -15.85 -4.76 0.06
C GLY A 2 -15.61 -5.00 1.55
N VAL A 3 -15.75 -6.25 1.99
CA VAL A 3 -15.61 -6.66 3.37
C VAL A 3 -14.16 -6.95 3.65
N PHE A 4 -13.66 -6.35 4.71
CA PHE A 4 -12.33 -6.65 5.22
C PHE A 4 -12.37 -7.98 5.98
N GLY A 5 -12.25 -9.10 5.24
CA GLY A 5 -12.20 -10.44 5.80
C GLY A 5 -10.78 -10.94 6.08
N GLU A 6 -10.65 -12.17 6.58
CA GLU A 6 -9.35 -12.78 6.93
C GLU A 6 -8.34 -12.78 5.76
N GLY A 7 -8.81 -13.01 4.53
CA GLY A 7 -7.97 -12.96 3.33
C GLY A 7 -7.40 -11.56 3.06
N THR A 8 -8.21 -10.52 3.25
CA THR A 8 -7.76 -9.13 3.13
C THR A 8 -6.77 -8.79 4.24
N GLN A 9 -7.06 -9.20 5.48
CA GLN A 9 -6.17 -8.99 6.62
C GLN A 9 -4.81 -9.68 6.43
N ALA A 10 -4.79 -10.90 5.89
CA ALA A 10 -3.56 -11.60 5.55
C ALA A 10 -2.75 -10.87 4.48
N SER A 11 -3.42 -10.31 3.47
CA SER A 11 -2.79 -9.50 2.43
C SER A 11 -2.19 -8.22 3.00
N VAL A 12 -2.87 -7.56 3.95
CA VAL A 12 -2.34 -6.38 4.65
C VAL A 12 -1.11 -6.74 5.48
N ARG A 13 -1.10 -7.87 6.20
CA ARG A 13 0.10 -8.34 6.92
C ARG A 13 1.28 -8.59 5.97
N ALA A 14 1.03 -9.16 4.80
CA ALA A 14 2.07 -9.37 3.80
C ALA A 14 2.64 -8.04 3.27
N PHE A 15 1.78 -7.07 2.97
CA PHE A 15 2.21 -5.72 2.61
C PHE A 15 3.05 -5.06 3.70
N GLN A 16 2.57 -5.08 4.95
CA GLN A 16 3.28 -4.53 6.10
C GLN A 16 4.66 -5.16 6.25
N LYS A 17 4.77 -6.48 6.09
CA LYS A 17 6.05 -7.20 6.12
C LYS A 17 7.02 -6.73 5.02
N ILE A 18 6.54 -6.54 3.79
CA ILE A 18 7.38 -6.11 2.66
C ILE A 18 7.98 -4.72 2.90
N PHE A 19 7.26 -3.86 3.62
CA PHE A 19 7.64 -2.47 3.85
C PHE A 19 8.12 -2.19 5.27
N ASP A 20 8.49 -3.24 6.02
CA ASP A 20 9.00 -3.16 7.40
C ASP A 20 8.09 -2.40 8.37
N LEU A 21 6.77 -2.54 8.20
CA LEU A 21 5.74 -2.01 9.11
C LEU A 21 5.32 -3.07 10.15
N PRO A 22 4.74 -2.66 11.29
CA PRO A 22 4.09 -3.59 12.22
C PRO A 22 3.03 -4.44 11.51
N GLN A 23 3.12 -5.77 11.63
CA GLN A 23 2.27 -6.74 10.91
C GLN A 23 0.91 -6.96 11.62
N THR A 24 0.18 -5.87 11.90
CA THR A 24 -1.13 -5.92 12.58
C THR A 24 -2.22 -6.52 11.71
N GLY A 25 -2.07 -6.41 10.38
CA GLY A 25 -3.13 -6.71 9.42
C GLY A 25 -4.21 -5.63 9.36
N GLU A 26 -4.07 -4.54 10.10
CA GLU A 26 -4.97 -3.39 10.08
C GLU A 26 -4.38 -2.28 9.21
N VAL A 27 -5.24 -1.55 8.50
CA VAL A 27 -4.82 -0.39 7.71
C VAL A 27 -4.84 0.85 8.59
N ASP A 28 -3.79 1.02 9.39
CA ASP A 28 -3.56 2.22 10.20
C ASP A 28 -2.95 3.36 9.37
N PHE A 29 -2.64 4.49 10.02
CA PHE A 29 -2.08 5.66 9.34
C PHE A 29 -0.75 5.34 8.62
N SER A 30 0.12 4.55 9.25
CA SER A 30 1.42 4.19 8.67
C SER A 30 1.26 3.33 7.41
N THR A 31 0.33 2.38 7.46
CA THR A 31 -0.02 1.49 6.35
C THR A 31 -0.64 2.30 5.21
N TRP A 32 -1.62 3.15 5.51
CA TRP A 32 -2.29 4.00 4.51
C TRP A 32 -1.31 4.96 3.82
N TYR A 33 -0.45 5.60 4.59
CA TYR A 33 0.56 6.52 4.05
C TYR A 33 1.49 5.81 3.06
N LYS A 34 1.94 4.59 3.41
CA LYS A 34 2.82 3.80 2.54
C LYS A 34 2.12 3.41 1.23
N ILE A 35 0.86 3.00 1.29
CA ILE A 35 0.05 2.70 0.09
C ILE A 35 -0.02 3.92 -0.83
N SER A 36 -0.35 5.09 -0.26
CA SER A 36 -0.45 6.35 -1.01
C SER A 36 0.87 6.76 -1.67
N GLN A 37 1.99 6.65 -0.96
CA GLN A 37 3.31 6.95 -1.52
C GLN A 37 3.65 6.07 -2.73
N ILE A 38 3.38 4.76 -2.64
CA ILE A 38 3.63 3.82 -3.73
C ILE A 38 2.74 4.16 -4.93
N TYR A 39 1.45 4.42 -4.69
CA TYR A 39 0.51 4.79 -5.75
C TYR A 39 0.98 6.04 -6.51
N VAL A 40 1.31 7.12 -5.80
CA VAL A 40 1.82 8.36 -6.42
C VAL A 40 3.14 8.12 -7.16
N GLY A 41 4.03 7.29 -6.61
CA GLY A 41 5.28 6.91 -7.28
C GLY A 41 5.02 6.19 -8.60
N ILE A 42 4.08 5.24 -8.64
CA ILE A 42 3.71 4.49 -9.84
C ILE A 42 3.06 5.41 -10.88
N THR A 43 2.15 6.30 -10.49
CA THR A 43 1.51 7.25 -11.42
C THR A 43 2.54 8.14 -12.11
N ARG A 44 3.55 8.62 -11.37
CA ARG A 44 4.65 9.43 -11.96
C ARG A 44 5.52 8.67 -12.96
N ILE A 45 5.66 7.35 -12.79
CA ILE A 45 6.42 6.51 -13.73
C ILE A 45 5.58 6.19 -14.97
N ALA A 46 4.29 5.92 -14.79
CA ALA A 46 3.37 5.55 -15.88
C ALA A 46 3.05 6.73 -16.81
N GLU A 47 3.09 7.97 -16.33
CA GLU A 47 2.83 9.17 -17.14
C GLU A 47 3.96 9.52 -18.12
N GLY A 48 5.16 8.93 -17.99
CA GLY A 48 6.21 9.05 -19.00
C GLY A 48 6.51 10.47 -19.47
N ILE A 49 6.47 11.47 -18.59
CA ILE A 49 6.67 12.87 -19.01
C ILE A 49 8.17 13.13 -19.18
N PRO A 50 8.65 13.42 -20.41
CA PRO A 50 9.96 14.01 -20.59
C PRO A 50 9.90 15.37 -19.92
N ARG A 51 10.75 15.59 -18.92
CA ARG A 51 10.96 16.93 -18.40
C ARG A 51 11.61 17.74 -19.53
N GLY A 52 10.83 18.60 -20.17
CA GLY A 52 11.34 19.89 -20.60
C GLY A 52 11.76 20.71 -19.38
#